data_AF-A0A2P8K7R1-F1
#
_entry.id   AF-A0A2P8K7R1-F1
#
_cell.length_a   1.000
_cell.length_b   1.000
_cell.length_c   1.000
_cell.angle_alpha   90.00
_cell.angle_beta   90.00
_cell.angle_gamma   90.00
#
_symmetry.space_group_name_H-M   'P 1'
#
loop_
_entity.id
_entity.type
_entity.pdbx_description
1 polymer ?
#
loop_
_entity_poly.entity_id
_entity_poly.type
_entity_poly.pdbx_seq_one_letter_code
_entity_poly.pdbx_strand_id
1 'polypeptide(L)'
;MKKSGPDRKYTDEFRQAAVKQVVDGGRAIRQVARSLEMSAGTLGNWVAKANKGEALSKLPSGKPLSDLEAEVSRLRQEVARLKIEKEILKKAAAYFAKESM
;
A
#
# COMPACT_ATOMS: atom_id res chain seq x y z
N MET A 1 18.91 7.21 -27.26
CA MET A 1 17.44 7.10 -27.05
C MET A 1 17.19 5.98 -26.04
N LYS A 2 16.70 6.28 -24.83
CA LYS A 2 16.30 5.25 -23.85
C LYS A 2 14.87 4.83 -24.19
N LYS A 3 14.69 3.63 -24.75
CA LYS A 3 13.36 3.04 -24.96
C LYS A 3 12.82 2.60 -23.59
N SER A 4 11.94 3.37 -22.98
CA SER A 4 11.15 2.91 -21.83
C SER A 4 10.16 1.87 -22.36
N GLY A 5 10.38 0.61 -22.00
CA GLY A 5 9.44 -0.47 -22.28
C GLY A 5 8.15 -0.32 -21.47
N PRO A 6 7.10 -1.12 -21.76
CA PRO A 6 5.82 -1.04 -21.08
C PRO A 6 5.99 -1.16 -19.56
N ASP A 7 5.24 -0.34 -18.81
CA ASP A 7 5.21 -0.32 -17.34
C ASP A 7 4.65 -1.64 -16.79
N ARG A 8 5.47 -2.69 -16.81
CA ARG A 8 5.16 -3.98 -16.19
C ARG A 8 5.18 -3.77 -14.67
N LYS A 9 3.99 -3.83 -14.06
CA LYS A 9 3.85 -3.86 -12.60
C LYS A 9 4.34 -5.22 -12.10
N TYR A 10 5.54 -5.25 -11.53
CA TYR A 10 6.08 -6.43 -10.86
C TYR A 10 5.57 -6.53 -9.43
N THR A 11 5.10 -7.71 -9.03
CA THR A 11 4.74 -8.01 -7.63
C THR A 11 5.97 -8.02 -6.73
N ASP A 12 5.75 -7.91 -5.43
CA ASP A 12 6.85 -7.83 -4.46
C ASP A 12 7.59 -9.17 -4.36
N GLU A 13 6.86 -10.28 -4.43
CA GLU A 13 7.40 -11.64 -4.47
C GLU A 13 8.33 -11.82 -5.68
N PHE A 14 7.91 -11.32 -6.84
CA PHE A 14 8.70 -11.39 -8.06
C PHE A 14 9.99 -10.57 -7.95
N ARG A 15 9.93 -9.36 -7.38
CA ARG A 15 11.12 -8.52 -7.15
C ARG A 15 12.10 -9.21 -6.22
N GLN A 16 11.61 -9.77 -5.12
CA GLN A 16 12.43 -10.48 -4.14
C GLN A 16 13.09 -11.72 -4.77
N ALA A 17 12.33 -12.54 -5.49
CA ALA A 17 12.86 -13.72 -6.17
C ALA A 17 13.94 -13.36 -7.20
N ALA A 18 13.73 -12.29 -7.97
CA ALA A 18 14.70 -11.81 -8.96
C ALA A 18 16.01 -11.32 -8.31
N VAL A 19 15.91 -10.57 -7.21
CA VAL A 19 17.08 -10.11 -6.44
C VAL A 19 17.82 -11.29 -5.81
N LYS A 20 17.10 -12.27 -5.25
CA LYS A 20 17.67 -13.46 -4.61
C LYS A 20 18.54 -14.26 -5.58
N GLN A 21 18.14 -14.38 -6.84
CA GLN A 21 18.96 -15.05 -7.87
C GLN A 21 20.32 -14.38 -8.11
N VAL A 22 20.41 -13.06 -7.89
CA VAL A 22 21.66 -12.30 -8.04
C VAL A 22 22.48 -12.34 -6.76
N VAL A 23 21.86 -12.01 -5.62
CA VAL A 23 22.55 -11.85 -4.32
C VAL A 23 22.97 -13.21 -3.77
N ASP A 24 22.03 -14.15 -3.63
CA ASP A 24 22.30 -15.47 -3.05
C ASP A 24 22.86 -16.42 -4.11
N GLY A 25 22.34 -16.32 -5.34
CA GLY A 25 22.72 -17.19 -6.45
C GLY A 25 24.03 -16.80 -7.15
N GLY A 26 24.61 -15.63 -6.81
CA GLY A 26 25.85 -15.12 -7.42
C GLY A 26 25.79 -14.89 -8.94
N ARG A 27 24.58 -14.86 -9.53
CA ARG A 27 24.40 -14.74 -10.98
C ARG A 27 24.54 -13.29 -11.42
N ALA A 28 25.14 -13.07 -12.58
CA ALA A 28 25.27 -11.73 -13.13
C ALA A 28 23.89 -11.09 -13.42
N ILE A 29 23.70 -9.82 -13.04
CA ILE A 29 22.45 -9.06 -13.24
C ILE A 29 21.95 -9.16 -14.68
N ARG A 30 22.83 -9.03 -15.68
CA ARG A 30 22.43 -9.13 -17.10
C ARG A 30 21.94 -10.52 -17.50
N GLN A 31 22.48 -11.58 -16.90
CA GLN A 31 22.03 -12.94 -17.16
C GLN A 31 20.63 -13.16 -16.60
N VAL A 32 20.41 -12.79 -15.33
CA VAL A 32 19.10 -12.92 -14.66
C VAL A 32 18.04 -12.06 -15.34
N ALA A 33 18.38 -10.81 -15.69
CA ALA A 33 17.45 -9.91 -16.39
C ALA A 33 17.02 -10.46 -17.75
N ARG A 34 17.94 -11.09 -18.50
CA ARG A 34 17.59 -11.75 -19.78
C ARG A 34 16.68 -12.95 -19.56
N SER A 35 16.94 -13.81 -18.56
CA SER A 35 16.08 -14.97 -18.29
C SER A 35 14.68 -14.59 -17.82
N LEU A 36 14.53 -13.43 -17.19
CA LEU A 36 13.25 -12.91 -16.71
C LEU A 36 12.60 -11.91 -17.69
N GLU A 37 13.18 -11.75 -18.89
CA GLU A 37 12.72 -10.81 -19.92
C GLU A 37 12.46 -9.38 -19.39
N MET A 38 13.38 -8.87 -18.56
CA MET A 38 13.30 -7.55 -17.96
C MET A 38 14.53 -6.69 -18.25
N SER A 39 14.42 -5.40 -17.95
CA SER A 39 15.56 -4.49 -18.03
C SER A 39 16.61 -4.80 -16.96
N ALA A 40 17.87 -4.97 -17.39
CA ALA A 40 19.00 -5.11 -16.47
C ALA A 40 19.19 -3.89 -15.55
N GLY A 41 18.80 -2.70 -16.01
CA GLY A 41 18.84 -1.49 -15.18
C GLY A 41 17.80 -1.54 -14.06
N THR A 42 16.60 -2.05 -14.34
CA THR A 42 15.55 -2.23 -13.33
C THR A 42 15.99 -3.23 -12.25
N LEU A 43 16.49 -4.39 -12.68
CA LEU A 43 17.00 -5.39 -11.74
C LEU A 43 18.20 -4.87 -10.93
N GLY A 44 19.13 -4.15 -11.57
CA GLY A 44 20.27 -3.54 -10.88
C GLY A 44 19.85 -2.54 -9.82
N ASN A 45 18.82 -1.72 -10.08
CA ASN A 45 18.27 -0.82 -9.07
C ASN A 45 17.67 -1.56 -7.87
N TRP A 46 17.00 -2.69 -8.08
CA TRP A 46 16.47 -3.51 -6.98
C TRP A 46 17.58 -4.16 -6.17
N VAL A 47 18.60 -4.72 -6.81
CA VAL A 47 19.77 -5.30 -6.11
C VAL A 47 20.48 -4.23 -5.28
N ALA A 48 20.67 -3.02 -5.82
CA ALA A 48 21.27 -1.92 -5.08
C ALA A 48 20.45 -1.51 -3.85
N LYS A 49 19.12 -1.51 -3.95
CA LYS A 49 18.22 -1.26 -2.81
C LYS A 49 18.29 -2.37 -1.77
N ALA A 50 18.27 -3.63 -2.20
CA ALA A 50 18.39 -4.78 -1.32
C ALA A 50 19.66 -4.73 -0.48
N ASN A 51 20.79 -4.41 -1.12
CA ASN A 51 22.09 -4.28 -0.44
C ASN A 51 22.13 -3.13 0.57
N LYS A 52 21.24 -2.15 0.45
CA LYS A 52 21.08 -1.04 1.41
C LYS A 52 20.01 -1.33 2.47
N GLY A 53 19.35 -2.49 2.43
CA GLY A 53 18.22 -2.80 3.29
C GLY A 53 16.95 -2.00 2.98
N GLU A 54 16.85 -1.40 1.78
CA GLU A 54 15.70 -0.61 1.36
C GLU A 54 14.62 -1.47 0.68
N ALA A 55 13.37 -1.01 0.76
CA ALA A 55 12.25 -1.64 0.08
C ALA A 55 12.41 -1.64 -1.47
N LEU A 56 12.21 -2.81 -2.08
CA LEU A 56 12.33 -3.03 -3.53
C LEU A 56 11.14 -2.45 -4.32
N SER A 57 9.96 -2.46 -3.71
CA SER A 57 8.83 -1.67 -4.17
C SER A 57 8.99 -0.23 -3.72
N LYS A 58 8.70 0.70 -4.64
CA LYS A 58 8.13 1.97 -4.17
C LYS A 58 6.76 1.55 -3.68
N LEU A 59 6.45 1.71 -2.39
CA LEU A 59 5.04 1.69 -1.99
C LEU A 59 4.32 2.57 -3.02
N PRO A 60 3.24 2.11 -3.68
CA PRO A 60 2.41 3.04 -4.41
C PRO A 60 2.10 4.14 -3.41
N SER A 61 2.27 5.41 -3.81
CA SER A 61 2.12 6.61 -2.99
C SER A 61 0.77 6.61 -2.27
N GLY A 62 0.74 5.87 -1.19
CA GLY A 62 -0.42 5.39 -0.46
C GLY A 62 0.01 5.62 0.95
N LYS A 63 -0.69 6.57 1.56
CA LYS A 63 -0.39 7.16 2.85
C LYS A 63 0.17 6.12 3.83
N PRO A 64 1.23 6.46 4.59
CA PRO A 64 1.81 5.53 5.56
C PRO A 64 0.68 4.92 6.39
N LEU A 65 0.74 3.61 6.64
CA LEU A 65 -0.31 2.85 7.35
C LEU A 65 -0.81 3.56 8.62
N SER A 66 0.07 4.33 9.28
CA SER A 66 -0.24 5.19 10.42
C SER A 66 -1.31 6.26 10.13
N ASP A 67 -1.31 6.90 8.96
CA ASP A 67 -2.32 7.89 8.57
C ASP A 67 -3.68 7.24 8.32
N LEU A 68 -3.68 6.02 7.75
CA LEU A 68 -4.91 5.27 7.53
C LEU A 68 -5.49 4.79 8.86
N GLU A 69 -4.65 4.30 9.77
CA GLU A 69 -5.04 3.92 11.13
C GLU A 69 -5.59 5.12 11.93
N ALA A 70 -4.93 6.28 11.82
CA ALA A 70 -5.40 7.52 12.42
C ALA A 70 -6.76 7.95 11.85
N GLU A 71 -6.93 7.88 10.52
CA GLU A 71 -8.21 8.21 9.88
C GLU A 71 -9.32 7.23 10.26
N VAL A 72 -9.02 5.92 10.34
CA VAL A 72 -9.97 4.90 10.80
C VAL A 72 -10.38 5.16 12.25
N SER A 73 -9.44 5.51 13.12
CA SER A 73 -9.72 5.86 14.52
C SER A 73 -10.64 7.08 14.60
N ARG A 74 -10.33 8.15 13.85
CA ARG A 74 -11.14 9.36 13.78
C ARG A 74 -12.55 9.07 13.28
N LEU A 75 -12.68 8.31 12.20
CA LEU A 75 -13.98 7.95 11.62
C LEU A 75 -14.81 7.09 12.58
N ARG A 76 -14.20 6.17 13.33
CA ARG A 76 -14.91 5.38 14.35
C ARG A 76 -15.43 6.24 15.49
N GLN A 77 -14.65 7.22 15.95
CA GLN A 77 -15.10 8.17 16.97
C GLN A 77 -16.27 9.01 16.46
N GLU A 78 -16.19 9.50 15.22
CA GLU A 78 -17.26 10.30 14.63
C GLU A 78 -18.55 9.49 14.46
N VAL A 79 -18.45 8.24 13.98
CA VAL A 79 -19.60 7.34 13.87
C VAL A 79 -20.22 7.06 15.24
N ALA A 80 -19.42 6.88 16.29
CA ALA A 80 -19.92 6.67 17.64
C ALA A 80 -20.69 7.91 18.15
N ARG A 81 -20.13 9.11 17.96
CA ARG A 81 -20.77 10.38 18.30
C ARG A 81 -22.10 10.56 17.57
N LEU A 82 -22.10 10.40 16.25
CA LEU A 82 -23.30 10.58 15.42
C LEU A 82 -24.41 9.59 15.79
N LYS A 83 -24.06 8.35 16.18
CA LYS A 83 -25.04 7.38 16.69
C LYS A 83 -25.70 7.86 17.98
N ILE A 84 -24.92 8.40 18.91
CA ILE A 84 -25.46 8.95 20.18
C ILE A 84 -26.39 10.12 19.90
N GLU A 85 -25.95 11.09 19.09
CA GLU A 85 -26.76 12.26 18.71
C GLU A 85 -28.08 11.83 18.05
N LYS A 86 -28.02 10.85 17.12
CA LYS A 86 -29.21 10.29 16.48
C LYS A 86 -30.18 9.67 17.47
N GLU A 87 -29.70 8.93 18.46
CA GLU A 87 -30.56 8.29 19.47
C GLU A 87 -31.19 9.31 20.42
N ILE A 88 -30.48 10.39 20.76
CA ILE A 88 -31.05 11.50 21.54
C ILE A 88 -32.18 12.17 20.76
N LEU A 89 -31.95 12.50 19.48
CA LEU A 89 -32.96 13.13 18.62
C LEU A 89 -34.21 12.25 18.45
N LYS A 90 -34.03 10.93 18.26
CA LYS A 90 -35.16 9.99 18.21
C LYS A 90 -35.98 9.99 19.50
N LYS A 91 -35.31 9.94 20.66
CA LYS A 91 -35.99 9.96 21.96
C LYS A 91 -36.76 11.26 22.17
N ALA A 92 -36.17 12.40 21.81
CA ALA A 92 -36.84 13.69 21.85
C ALA A 92 -38.07 13.72 20.94
N ALA A 93 -37.94 13.29 19.69
CA ALA A 93 -39.06 13.22 18.75
C ALA A 93 -40.20 12.33 19.27
N ALA A 94 -39.87 11.17 19.84
CA ALA A 94 -40.86 10.27 20.44
C ALA A 94 -41.57 10.89 21.65
N TYR A 95 -40.85 11.65 22.48
CA TYR A 95 -41.42 12.37 23.62
C TYR A 95 -42.42 13.43 23.15
N PHE A 96 -42.02 14.30 22.21
CA PHE A 96 -42.89 15.36 21.69
C PHE A 96 -44.13 14.82 20.96
N ALA A 97 -43.99 13.73 20.21
CA ALA A 97 -45.11 13.07 19.56
C ALA A 97 -46.13 12.52 20.57
N LYS A 98 -45.67 12.07 21.75
CA LYS A 98 -46.54 11.60 22.84
C LYS A 98 -47.26 12.73 23.57
N GLU A 99 -46.64 13.89 23.77
CA GLU A 99 -47.27 15.04 24.44
C GLU A 99 -48.30 15.77 23.56
N SER A 100 -48.27 15.57 22.25
CA SER A 100 -49.19 16.21 21.30
C SER A 100 -50.47 15.40 21.03
N MET A 101 -50.69 14.29 21.75
CA MET A 101 -51.85 13.37 21.68
C MET A 101 -52.64 13.43 22.99
#